data_AF-A0A3B9HZR8-F1
#
_entry.id   AF-A0A3B9HZR8-F1
#
_cell.length_a   1.000
_cell.length_b   1.000
_cell.length_c   1.000
_cell.angle_alpha   90.00
_cell.angle_beta   90.00
_cell.angle_gamma   90.00
#
_symmetry.space_group_name_H-M   'P 1'
#
loop_
_entity.id
_entity.type
_entity.pdbx_description
1 polymer ?
#
loop_
_entity_poly.entity_id
_entity_poly.type
_entity_poly.pdbx_seq_one_letter_code
_entity_poly.pdbx_strand_id
1 'polypeptide(L)'
;MNRSWHYLLRLSVFAVCLAIPLAAMSQTEGGWATVDTRVLLMLHPDMANFDYSNGRFSREKSLEKDINKVVAGLKKAREQAEKECEPLRARQKKLFQDRFFVVQQKTRALQILAPGDIERLEREKVQLQTAYRELERQRPNDSNAAKIVSARKVDIESKLAEISGHLTGTDTAEQRQQKAAKFQEQIAVIDKNVADIALQISKIEDKAISAVYLTAEETDNRLKKIKDEITSLVKQAAKESKVAVVM
;
A
#
# COMPACT_ATOMS: atom_id res chain seq x y z
N MET A 1 73.18 9.79 13.44
CA MET A 1 72.19 9.06 12.60
C MET A 1 72.30 9.58 11.17
N ASN A 2 72.69 8.70 10.24
CA ASN A 2 73.18 9.09 8.90
C ASN A 2 72.07 9.65 8.01
N ARG A 3 72.22 10.90 7.56
CA ARG A 3 71.31 11.59 6.62
C ARG A 3 71.02 10.78 5.35
N SER A 4 71.98 9.99 4.87
CA SER A 4 71.83 9.11 3.70
C SER A 4 70.76 8.04 3.87
N TRP A 5 70.54 7.52 5.08
CA TRP A 5 69.52 6.52 5.36
C TRP A 5 68.10 7.08 5.19
N HIS A 6 67.88 8.33 5.61
CA HIS A 6 66.60 9.00 5.47
C HIS A 6 66.23 9.29 4.00
N TYR A 7 67.22 9.57 3.14
CA TYR A 7 66.99 9.76 1.72
C TYR A 7 66.65 8.46 1.01
N LEU A 8 67.34 7.36 1.33
CA LEU A 8 67.04 6.04 0.78
C LEU A 8 65.64 5.56 1.17
N LEU A 9 65.24 5.79 2.43
CA LEU A 9 63.92 5.41 2.92
C LEU A 9 62.79 6.26 2.29
N ARG A 10 63.05 7.55 2.02
CA ARG A 10 62.11 8.40 1.28
C ARG A 10 61.99 7.99 -0.18
N LEU A 11 63.10 7.63 -0.83
CA LEU A 11 63.11 7.13 -2.20
C LEU A 11 62.37 5.80 -2.34
N SER A 12 62.55 4.87 -1.38
CA SER A 12 61.82 3.60 -1.39
C SER A 12 60.32 3.80 -1.17
N VAL A 13 59.92 4.70 -0.26
CA VAL A 13 58.50 5.03 -0.06
C VAL A 13 57.91 5.68 -1.31
N PHE A 14 58.64 6.60 -1.95
CA PHE A 14 58.18 7.26 -3.18
C PHE A 14 58.05 6.28 -4.36
N ALA A 15 58.99 5.34 -4.49
CA ALA A 15 58.94 4.29 -5.51
C ALA A 15 57.77 3.31 -5.28
N VAL A 16 57.49 2.94 -4.02
CA VAL A 16 56.32 2.13 -3.68
C VAL A 16 55.04 2.90 -3.96
N CYS A 17 54.95 4.18 -3.60
CA CYS A 17 53.77 5.01 -3.88
C CYS A 17 53.50 5.24 -5.38
N LEU A 18 54.53 5.26 -6.22
CA LEU A 18 54.41 5.34 -7.68
C LEU A 18 54.02 4.01 -8.35
N ALA A 19 54.23 2.87 -7.69
CA ALA A 19 53.88 1.55 -8.22
C ALA A 19 52.43 1.12 -7.90
N ILE A 20 51.81 1.71 -6.86
CA ILE A 20 50.42 1.41 -6.46
C ILE A 20 49.38 1.72 -7.57
N PRO A 21 49.47 2.84 -8.34
CA PRO A 21 48.51 3.14 -9.40
C PRO A 21 48.59 2.16 -10.58
N LEU A 22 49.78 1.66 -10.90
CA LEU A 22 49.98 0.71 -12.01
C LEU A 22 49.37 -0.68 -11.71
N ALA A 23 49.42 -1.12 -10.45
CA ALA A 23 48.75 -2.35 -10.02
C ALA A 23 47.21 -2.21 -9.97
N ALA A 24 46.70 -1.00 -9.73
CA ALA A 24 45.26 -0.73 -9.75
C ALA A 24 44.69 -0.66 -11.18
N MET A 25 45.47 -0.19 -12.16
CA MET A 25 45.04 -0.12 -13.57
C MET A 25 45.15 -1.45 -14.32
N SER A 26 45.91 -2.42 -13.81
CA SER A 26 45.98 -3.77 -14.40
C SER A 26 44.87 -4.72 -13.94
N GLN A 27 43.88 -4.25 -13.16
CA GLN A 27 42.78 -5.10 -12.65
C GLN A 27 41.42 -4.88 -13.33
N THR A 28 41.32 -4.01 -14.33
CA THR A 28 40.08 -3.83 -15.10
C THR A 28 40.33 -3.91 -16.60
N GLU A 29 40.85 -5.04 -17.06
CA GLU A 29 40.79 -5.41 -18.50
C GLU A 29 39.39 -5.87 -18.92
N GLY A 30 38.47 -6.07 -17.97
CA GLY A 30 37.08 -6.45 -18.24
C GLY A 30 36.22 -5.22 -18.55
N GLY A 31 35.75 -5.11 -19.79
CA GLY A 31 34.74 -4.11 -20.18
C GLY A 31 33.44 -4.23 -19.38
N TRP A 32 32.56 -3.22 -19.51
CA TRP A 32 31.25 -3.23 -18.86
C TRP A 32 30.28 -4.13 -19.62
N ALA A 33 29.74 -5.14 -18.95
CA ALA A 33 28.68 -5.98 -19.47
C ALA A 33 27.43 -5.84 -18.60
N THR A 34 26.27 -5.73 -19.25
CA THR A 34 24.96 -5.74 -18.58
C THR A 34 24.25 -7.04 -18.90
N VAL A 35 23.64 -7.64 -17.88
CA VAL A 35 22.89 -8.89 -18.00
C VAL A 35 21.44 -8.60 -17.64
N ASP A 36 20.52 -8.84 -18.58
CA ASP A 36 19.09 -8.78 -18.27
C ASP A 36 18.67 -10.08 -17.57
N THR A 37 18.57 -10.02 -16.25
CA THR A 37 18.19 -11.17 -15.41
C THR A 37 16.76 -11.63 -15.66
N ARG A 38 15.90 -10.81 -16.31
CA ARG A 38 14.55 -11.23 -16.70
C ARG A 38 14.58 -12.22 -17.85
N VAL A 39 15.48 -12.02 -18.81
CA VAL A 39 15.67 -12.95 -19.93
C VAL A 39 16.21 -14.28 -19.41
N LEU A 40 17.21 -14.23 -18.53
CA LEU A 40 17.74 -15.43 -17.87
C LEU A 40 16.68 -16.16 -17.06
N LEU A 41 15.80 -15.43 -16.37
CA LEU A 41 14.67 -16.01 -15.67
C LEU A 41 13.74 -16.72 -16.66
N MET A 42 13.29 -16.05 -17.71
CA MET A 42 12.38 -16.64 -18.70
C MET A 42 12.94 -17.88 -19.41
N LEU A 43 14.27 -17.96 -19.56
CA LEU A 43 14.97 -19.08 -20.20
C LEU A 43 15.40 -20.17 -19.21
N HIS A 44 15.18 -19.98 -17.91
CA HIS A 44 15.61 -20.95 -16.90
C HIS A 44 14.85 -22.27 -17.06
N PRO A 45 15.50 -23.45 -16.99
CA PRO A 45 14.83 -24.74 -17.19
C PRO A 45 13.69 -24.97 -16.19
N ASP A 46 13.85 -24.54 -14.94
CA ASP A 46 12.77 -24.64 -13.94
C ASP A 46 11.57 -23.73 -14.21
N MET A 47 11.65 -22.79 -15.14
CA MET A 47 10.51 -22.00 -15.60
C MET A 47 9.65 -22.70 -16.65
N ALA A 48 10.03 -23.91 -17.10
CA ALA A 48 9.29 -24.67 -18.12
C ALA A 48 7.81 -24.92 -17.75
N ASN A 49 7.51 -25.09 -16.46
CA ASN A 49 6.16 -25.33 -15.96
C ASN A 49 5.48 -24.07 -15.40
N PHE A 50 6.06 -22.89 -15.60
CA PHE A 50 5.48 -21.63 -15.14
C PHE A 50 4.40 -21.14 -16.11
N ASP A 51 3.18 -20.99 -15.59
CA ASP A 51 2.06 -20.42 -16.34
C ASP A 51 2.04 -18.91 -16.16
N TYR A 52 2.46 -18.18 -17.20
CA TYR A 52 2.51 -16.71 -17.20
C TYR A 52 1.12 -16.05 -17.11
N SER A 53 0.05 -16.74 -17.51
CA SER A 53 -1.30 -16.19 -17.43
C SER A 53 -1.82 -16.18 -15.99
N ASN A 54 -1.49 -17.24 -15.24
CA ASN A 54 -1.91 -17.39 -13.85
C ASN A 54 -0.82 -16.98 -12.83
N GLY A 55 0.42 -16.77 -13.28
CA GLY A 55 1.56 -16.42 -12.44
C GLY A 55 1.98 -17.55 -11.48
N ARG A 56 1.76 -18.81 -11.83
CA ARG A 56 1.97 -19.98 -10.95
C ARG A 56 2.64 -21.13 -11.67
N PHE A 57 3.39 -21.95 -10.94
CA PHE A 57 3.89 -23.22 -11.49
C PHE A 57 2.82 -24.30 -11.44
N SER A 58 2.73 -25.09 -12.50
CA SER A 58 1.96 -26.33 -12.51
C SER A 58 2.61 -27.41 -11.63
N ARG A 59 1.82 -28.28 -11.00
CA ARG A 59 2.34 -29.47 -10.32
C ARG A 59 2.75 -30.53 -11.34
N GLU A 60 3.96 -31.05 -11.21
CA GLU A 60 4.58 -31.99 -12.17
C GLU A 60 3.81 -33.31 -12.39
N LYS A 61 2.86 -33.65 -11.51
CA LYS A 61 2.07 -34.89 -11.55
C LYS A 61 0.57 -34.69 -11.79
N SER A 62 0.09 -33.46 -11.97
CA SER A 62 -1.35 -33.15 -11.92
C SER A 62 -2.06 -33.05 -13.26
N LEU A 63 -1.35 -33.09 -14.38
CA LEU A 63 -1.98 -33.07 -15.69
C LEU A 63 -2.52 -34.49 -15.98
N GLU A 64 -3.78 -34.73 -15.61
CA GLU A 64 -4.54 -35.82 -16.24
C GLU A 64 -4.40 -35.70 -17.76
N LYS A 65 -4.30 -36.83 -18.47
CA LYS A 65 -4.20 -36.84 -19.94
C LYS A 65 -5.37 -36.15 -20.63
N ASP A 66 -6.48 -35.91 -19.92
CA ASP A 66 -7.67 -35.23 -20.41
C ASP A 66 -7.74 -33.79 -19.87
N ILE A 67 -7.14 -32.88 -20.64
CA ILE A 67 -7.09 -31.44 -20.33
C ILE A 67 -8.49 -30.86 -20.10
N ASN A 68 -9.50 -31.33 -20.82
CA ASN A 68 -10.87 -30.82 -20.72
C ASN A 68 -11.47 -31.10 -19.33
N LYS A 69 -11.17 -32.26 -18.74
CA LYS A 69 -11.61 -32.59 -17.38
C LYS A 69 -10.92 -31.74 -16.32
N VAL A 70 -9.61 -31.52 -16.47
CA VAL A 70 -8.84 -30.65 -15.58
C VAL A 70 -9.38 -29.22 -15.61
N VAL A 71 -9.63 -28.67 -16.79
CA VAL A 71 -10.19 -27.31 -16.96
C VAL A 71 -11.59 -27.22 -16.37
N ALA A 72 -12.46 -28.21 -16.61
CA ALA A 72 -13.80 -28.25 -16.03
C ALA A 72 -13.76 -28.35 -14.50
N GLY A 73 -12.85 -29.15 -13.95
CA GLY A 73 -12.63 -29.29 -12.50
C GLY A 73 -12.15 -27.98 -11.87
N LEU A 74 -11.15 -27.34 -12.47
CA LEU A 74 -10.65 -26.03 -12.04
C LEU A 74 -11.73 -24.96 -12.09
N LYS A 75 -12.55 -24.94 -13.14
CA LYS A 75 -13.65 -23.98 -13.26
C LYS A 75 -14.66 -24.15 -12.13
N LYS A 76 -15.08 -25.38 -11.84
CA LYS A 76 -15.98 -25.66 -10.70
C LYS A 76 -15.36 -25.29 -9.36
N ALA A 77 -14.07 -25.58 -9.16
CA ALA A 77 -13.37 -25.22 -7.93
C ALA A 77 -13.28 -23.70 -7.75
N ARG A 78 -13.02 -22.95 -8.84
CA ARG A 78 -13.02 -21.49 -8.83
C ARG A 78 -14.41 -20.91 -8.54
N GLU A 79 -15.46 -21.42 -9.18
CA GLU A 79 -16.84 -21.00 -8.92
C GLU A 79 -17.25 -21.25 -7.45
N GLN A 80 -16.81 -22.36 -6.87
CA GLN A 80 -17.04 -22.66 -5.46
C GLN A 80 -16.26 -21.72 -4.54
N ALA A 81 -14.98 -21.48 -4.82
CA ALA A 81 -14.16 -20.51 -4.09
C ALA A 81 -14.74 -19.10 -4.17
N GLU A 82 -15.26 -18.69 -5.32
CA GLU A 82 -15.91 -17.38 -5.47
C GLU A 82 -17.12 -17.24 -4.54
N LYS A 83 -17.95 -18.28 -4.42
CA LYS A 83 -19.09 -18.31 -3.49
C LYS A 83 -18.63 -18.24 -2.02
N GLU A 84 -17.57 -18.97 -1.67
CA GLU A 84 -17.00 -18.95 -0.32
C GLU A 84 -16.35 -17.58 0.02
N CYS A 85 -15.77 -16.93 -0.98
CA CYS A 85 -15.16 -15.60 -0.86
C CYS A 85 -16.17 -14.46 -0.90
N GLU A 86 -17.39 -14.65 -1.43
CA GLU A 86 -18.43 -13.63 -1.52
C GLU A 86 -18.73 -12.93 -0.18
N PRO A 87 -19.02 -13.64 0.94
CA PRO A 87 -19.25 -12.99 2.23
C PRO A 87 -18.02 -12.24 2.75
N LEU A 88 -16.81 -12.73 2.46
CA LEU A 88 -15.55 -12.07 2.82
C LEU A 88 -15.37 -10.77 2.03
N ARG A 89 -15.64 -10.77 0.73
CA ARG A 89 -15.60 -9.57 -0.13
C ARG A 89 -16.66 -8.55 0.28
N ALA A 90 -17.86 -8.99 0.66
CA ALA A 90 -18.89 -8.10 1.19
C ALA A 90 -18.44 -7.42 2.50
N ARG A 91 -17.84 -8.20 3.42
CA ARG A 91 -17.26 -7.67 4.66
C ARG A 91 -16.10 -6.70 4.39
N GLN A 92 -15.23 -7.01 3.44
CA GLN A 92 -14.13 -6.14 3.02
C GLN A 92 -14.63 -4.80 2.49
N LYS A 93 -15.66 -4.82 1.62
CA LYS A 93 -16.31 -3.60 1.11
C LYS A 93 -16.85 -2.72 2.24
N LYS A 94 -17.51 -3.33 3.23
CA LYS A 94 -18.03 -2.61 4.40
C LYS A 94 -16.89 -1.97 5.20
N LEU A 95 -15.80 -2.71 5.46
CA LEU A 95 -14.64 -2.17 6.17
C LEU A 95 -13.99 -0.98 5.42
N PHE A 96 -13.94 -1.00 4.09
CA PHE A 96 -13.45 0.15 3.32
C PHE A 96 -14.36 1.38 3.42
N GLN A 97 -15.68 1.19 3.48
CA GLN A 97 -16.63 2.27 3.73
C GLN A 97 -16.46 2.85 5.14
N ASP A 98 -16.32 1.98 6.14
CA ASP A 98 -16.08 2.37 7.53
C ASP A 98 -14.75 3.15 7.64
N ARG A 99 -13.69 2.67 6.96
CA ARG A 99 -12.39 3.35 6.89
C ARG A 99 -12.53 4.76 6.30
N PHE A 100 -13.26 4.91 5.20
CA PHE A 100 -13.49 6.19 4.57
C PHE A 100 -14.18 7.18 5.52
N PHE A 101 -15.21 6.72 6.24
CA PHE A 101 -15.93 7.53 7.21
C PHE A 101 -15.02 7.98 8.37
N VAL A 102 -14.22 7.06 8.94
CA VAL A 102 -13.29 7.38 10.03
C VAL A 102 -12.21 8.36 9.57
N VAL A 103 -11.69 8.22 8.34
CA VAL A 103 -10.74 9.19 7.76
C VAL A 103 -11.38 10.57 7.64
N GLN A 104 -12.64 10.65 7.18
CA GLN A 104 -13.35 11.92 7.10
C GLN A 104 -13.54 12.57 8.48
N GLN A 105 -13.87 11.77 9.51
CA GLN A 105 -13.97 12.25 10.89
C GLN A 105 -12.62 12.75 11.43
N LYS A 106 -11.53 12.03 11.16
CA LYS A 106 -10.18 12.44 11.53
C LYS A 106 -9.81 13.79 10.91
N THR A 107 -10.10 13.97 9.62
CA THR A 107 -9.83 15.23 8.90
C THR A 107 -10.62 16.38 9.52
N ARG A 108 -11.90 16.18 9.82
CA ARG A 108 -12.74 17.18 10.49
C ARG A 108 -12.22 17.53 11.88
N ALA A 109 -11.78 16.55 12.67
CA ALA A 109 -11.23 16.78 14.00
C ALA A 109 -9.91 17.57 14.00
N LEU A 110 -9.15 17.50 12.90
CA LEU A 110 -7.89 18.24 12.74
C LEU A 110 -8.06 19.62 12.11
N GLN A 111 -9.20 19.89 11.46
CA GLN A 111 -9.45 21.20 10.85
C GLN A 111 -9.43 22.30 11.91
N ILE A 112 -8.55 23.29 11.71
CA ILE A 112 -8.53 24.54 12.44
C ILE A 112 -9.28 25.55 11.59
N LEU A 113 -10.43 26.03 12.07
CA LEU A 113 -11.08 27.20 11.49
C LEU A 113 -10.20 28.42 11.80
N ALA A 114 -9.98 29.29 10.82
CA ALA A 114 -9.27 30.54 11.08
C ALA A 114 -10.12 31.42 12.02
N PRO A 115 -9.51 32.29 12.86
CA PRO A 115 -10.26 33.15 13.78
C PRO A 115 -11.36 33.99 13.10
N GLY A 116 -11.10 34.49 11.88
CA GLY A 116 -12.11 35.22 11.09
C GLY A 116 -13.28 34.36 10.61
N ASP A 117 -13.04 33.06 10.37
CA ASP A 117 -14.10 32.11 10.00
C ASP A 117 -14.96 31.75 11.21
N ILE A 118 -14.35 31.63 12.40
CA ILE A 118 -15.06 31.42 13.67
C ILE A 118 -15.98 32.60 13.95
N GLU A 119 -15.46 33.84 13.90
CA GLU A 119 -16.28 35.03 14.11
C GLU A 119 -17.43 35.12 13.11
N ARG A 120 -17.19 34.77 11.84
CA ARG A 120 -18.23 34.77 10.81
C ARG A 120 -19.33 33.75 11.14
N LEU A 121 -18.94 32.53 11.52
CA LEU A 121 -19.87 31.46 11.90
C LEU A 121 -20.66 31.81 13.18
N GLU A 122 -20.04 32.46 14.16
CA GLU A 122 -20.72 32.94 15.36
C GLU A 122 -21.75 34.03 15.03
N ARG A 123 -21.41 35.00 14.18
CA ARG A 123 -22.35 36.03 13.71
C ARG A 123 -23.51 35.41 12.95
N GLU A 124 -23.25 34.47 12.06
CA GLU A 124 -24.27 33.77 11.29
C GLU A 124 -25.19 32.93 12.18
N LYS A 125 -24.65 32.26 13.20
CA LYS A 125 -25.43 31.54 14.22
C LYS A 125 -26.40 32.49 14.94
N VAL A 126 -25.92 33.65 15.39
CA VAL A 126 -26.74 34.64 16.11
C VAL A 126 -27.86 35.17 15.20
N GLN A 127 -27.56 35.44 13.92
CA GLN A 127 -28.55 35.86 12.94
C GLN A 127 -29.63 34.80 12.71
N LEU A 128 -29.23 33.55 12.51
CA LEU A 128 -30.17 32.43 12.31
C LEU A 128 -31.02 32.14 13.56
N GLN A 129 -30.45 32.23 14.76
CA GLN A 129 -31.22 32.12 16.01
C GLN A 129 -32.25 33.24 16.15
N THR A 130 -31.89 34.46 15.75
CA THR A 130 -32.81 35.61 15.78
C THR A 130 -33.94 35.42 14.77
N ALA A 131 -33.62 35.02 13.53
CA ALA A 131 -34.60 34.70 12.50
C ALA A 131 -35.52 33.53 12.92
N TYR A 132 -34.99 32.52 13.61
CA TYR A 132 -35.79 31.42 14.15
C TYR A 132 -36.83 31.92 15.17
N ARG A 133 -36.40 32.77 16.12
CA ARG A 133 -37.30 33.39 17.12
C ARG A 133 -38.34 34.31 16.47
N GLU A 134 -37.99 35.01 15.41
CA GLU A 134 -38.95 35.81 14.64
C GLU A 134 -40.01 34.94 13.96
N LEU A 135 -39.62 33.80 13.38
CA LEU A 135 -40.56 32.81 12.84
C LEU A 135 -41.43 32.15 13.91
N GLU A 136 -40.96 32.02 15.15
CA GLU A 136 -41.79 31.57 16.28
C GLU A 136 -42.85 32.59 16.69
N ARG A 137 -42.56 33.89 16.53
CA ARG A 137 -43.50 34.98 16.83
C ARG A 137 -44.54 35.19 15.73
N GLN A 138 -44.28 34.72 14.51
CA GLN A 138 -45.23 34.79 13.41
C GLN A 138 -46.44 33.89 13.70
N ARG A 139 -47.63 34.48 13.72
CA ARG A 139 -48.90 33.76 13.71
C ARG A 139 -49.41 33.69 12.27
N PRO A 140 -49.28 32.54 11.58
CA PRO A 140 -49.79 32.40 10.23
C PRO A 140 -51.33 32.47 10.25
N ASN A 141 -51.90 33.27 9.35
CA ASN A 141 -53.35 33.45 9.26
C ASN A 141 -54.03 32.29 8.53
N ASP A 142 -53.29 31.57 7.67
CA ASP A 142 -53.82 30.54 6.78
C ASP A 142 -52.95 29.26 6.80
N SER A 143 -53.54 28.12 6.39
CA SER A 143 -52.87 26.81 6.33
C SER A 143 -51.62 26.81 5.43
N ASN A 144 -51.65 27.54 4.32
CA ASN A 144 -50.50 27.62 3.42
C ASN A 144 -49.34 28.43 4.03
N ALA A 145 -49.66 29.51 4.74
CA ALA A 145 -48.69 30.30 5.49
C ALA A 145 -48.06 29.48 6.63
N ALA A 146 -48.84 28.63 7.30
CA ALA A 146 -48.32 27.74 8.34
C ALA A 146 -47.28 26.73 7.82
N LYS A 147 -47.51 26.14 6.64
CA LYS A 147 -46.56 25.22 5.99
C LYS A 147 -45.25 25.92 5.59
N ILE A 148 -45.32 27.16 5.10
CA ILE A 148 -44.13 27.93 4.73
C ILE A 148 -43.29 28.27 5.96
N VAL A 149 -43.94 28.67 7.07
CA VAL A 149 -43.24 28.96 8.33
C VAL A 149 -42.60 27.69 8.89
N SER A 150 -43.27 26.54 8.85
CA SER A 150 -42.69 25.28 9.34
C SER A 150 -41.51 24.81 8.50
N ALA A 151 -41.58 24.91 7.17
CA ALA A 151 -40.47 24.56 6.28
C ALA A 151 -39.23 25.44 6.55
N ARG A 152 -39.43 26.75 6.72
CA ARG A 152 -38.34 27.68 7.06
C ARG A 152 -37.71 27.39 8.42
N LYS A 153 -38.50 26.96 9.41
CA LYS A 153 -37.98 26.55 10.72
C LYS A 153 -37.04 25.35 10.59
N VAL A 154 -37.45 24.31 9.86
CA VAL A 154 -36.63 23.11 9.61
C VAL A 154 -35.32 23.47 8.89
N ASP A 155 -35.38 24.34 7.88
CA ASP A 155 -34.18 24.81 7.17
C ASP A 155 -33.21 25.55 8.10
N ILE A 156 -33.73 26.43 8.96
CA ILE A 156 -32.90 27.18 9.91
C ILE A 156 -32.32 26.25 10.99
N GLU A 157 -33.09 25.29 11.49
CA GLU A 157 -32.60 24.28 12.44
C GLU A 157 -31.46 23.44 11.85
N SER A 158 -31.60 23.01 10.59
CA SER A 158 -30.56 22.28 9.87
C SER A 158 -29.26 23.09 9.77
N LYS A 159 -29.35 24.37 9.37
CA LYS A 159 -28.18 25.27 9.29
C LYS A 159 -27.57 25.57 10.66
N LEU A 160 -28.39 25.73 11.70
CA LEU A 160 -27.90 25.94 13.07
C LEU A 160 -27.16 24.71 13.60
N ALA A 161 -27.61 23.50 13.25
CA ALA A 161 -26.92 22.26 13.60
C ALA A 161 -25.55 22.16 12.89
N GLU A 162 -25.48 22.51 11.61
CA GLU A 162 -24.23 22.53 10.83
C GLU A 162 -23.21 23.52 11.41
N ILE A 163 -23.62 24.79 11.63
CA ILE A 163 -22.75 25.82 12.20
C ILE A 163 -22.30 25.45 13.62
N SER A 164 -23.20 24.88 14.44
CA SER A 164 -22.83 24.43 15.78
C SER A 164 -21.83 23.26 15.74
N GLY A 165 -21.91 22.38 14.73
CA GLY A 165 -20.92 21.35 14.47
C GLY A 165 -19.53 21.93 14.13
N HIS A 166 -19.49 23.05 13.42
CA HIS A 166 -18.23 23.75 13.13
C HIS A 166 -17.64 24.47 14.36
N LEU A 167 -18.49 25.12 15.18
CA LEU A 167 -18.05 25.88 16.35
C LEU A 167 -17.64 25.01 17.56
N THR A 168 -18.21 23.80 17.68
CA THR A 168 -17.81 22.82 18.71
C THR A 168 -16.43 22.21 18.46
N GLY A 169 -15.82 22.46 17.30
CA GLY A 169 -14.42 22.10 16.98
C GLY A 169 -13.35 22.94 17.67
N THR A 170 -13.69 23.72 18.70
CA THR A 170 -12.77 24.55 19.51
C THR A 170 -12.05 23.74 20.61
N ASP A 171 -11.80 22.46 20.36
CA ASP A 171 -10.89 21.66 21.17
C ASP A 171 -9.49 22.29 21.16
N THR A 172 -8.80 22.24 22.30
CA THR A 172 -7.37 22.60 22.36
C THR A 172 -6.56 21.77 21.36
N ALA A 173 -5.39 22.26 20.94
CA ALA A 173 -4.53 21.54 20.00
C ALA A 173 -4.22 20.10 20.49
N GLU A 174 -4.02 19.94 21.81
CA GLU A 174 -3.80 18.63 22.44
C GLU A 174 -5.02 17.71 22.35
N GLN A 175 -6.23 18.21 22.62
CA GLN A 175 -7.46 17.43 22.52
C GLN A 175 -7.75 17.00 21.07
N ARG A 176 -7.45 17.86 20.08
CA ARG A 176 -7.58 17.51 18.65
C ARG A 176 -6.58 16.42 18.24
N GLN A 177 -5.34 16.52 18.71
CA GLN A 177 -4.34 15.47 18.49
C GLN A 177 -4.74 14.15 19.14
N GLN A 178 -5.26 14.16 20.37
CA GLN A 178 -5.75 12.96 21.05
C GLN A 178 -6.95 12.32 20.32
N LYS A 179 -7.91 13.12 19.85
CA LYS A 179 -9.04 12.62 19.03
C LYS A 179 -8.53 12.04 17.70
N ALA A 180 -7.60 12.72 17.03
CA ALA A 180 -7.00 12.23 15.80
C ALA A 180 -6.20 10.94 15.99
N ALA A 181 -5.53 10.77 17.13
CA ALA A 181 -4.84 9.55 17.51
C ALA A 181 -5.82 8.38 17.68
N LYS A 182 -6.96 8.59 18.37
CA LYS A 182 -8.01 7.58 18.50
C LYS A 182 -8.58 7.14 17.13
N PHE A 183 -8.81 8.09 16.23
CA PHE A 183 -9.23 7.74 14.86
C PHE A 183 -8.13 7.00 14.08
N GLN A 184 -6.85 7.36 14.31
CA GLN A 184 -5.73 6.65 13.71
C GLN A 184 -5.64 5.19 14.18
N GLU A 185 -5.86 4.93 15.48
CA GLU A 185 -5.94 3.57 16.03
C GLU A 185 -7.09 2.78 15.39
N GLN A 186 -8.27 3.40 15.25
CA GLN A 186 -9.41 2.76 14.56
C GLN A 186 -9.09 2.41 13.11
N ILE A 187 -8.43 3.31 12.37
CA ILE A 187 -7.98 3.05 11.00
C ILE A 187 -7.02 1.87 10.97
N ALA A 188 -6.06 1.81 11.90
CA ALA A 188 -5.10 0.70 11.97
C ALA A 188 -5.78 -0.65 12.25
N VAL A 189 -6.80 -0.68 13.11
CA VAL A 189 -7.60 -1.89 13.36
C VAL A 189 -8.37 -2.31 12.11
N ILE A 190 -8.98 -1.36 11.39
CA ILE A 190 -9.67 -1.64 10.13
C ILE A 190 -8.70 -2.17 9.07
N ASP A 191 -7.54 -1.55 8.92
CA ASP A 191 -6.51 -1.97 7.96
C ASP A 191 -6.01 -3.40 8.26
N LYS A 192 -5.82 -3.74 9.54
CA LYS A 192 -5.49 -5.11 9.96
C LYS A 192 -6.60 -6.10 9.57
N ASN A 193 -7.86 -5.77 9.85
CA ASN A 193 -8.99 -6.65 9.50
C ASN A 193 -9.13 -6.85 7.98
N VAL A 194 -8.87 -5.80 7.19
CA VAL A 194 -8.86 -5.90 5.72
C VAL A 194 -7.75 -6.82 5.24
N ALA A 195 -6.55 -6.73 5.82
CA ALA A 195 -5.44 -7.61 5.51
C ALA A 195 -5.73 -9.08 5.88
N ASP A 196 -6.31 -9.32 7.06
CA ASP A 196 -6.70 -10.67 7.51
C ASP A 196 -7.74 -11.30 6.57
N ILE A 197 -8.72 -10.53 6.10
CA ILE A 197 -9.70 -10.99 5.11
C ILE A 197 -9.03 -11.31 3.77
N ALA A 198 -8.11 -10.47 3.30
CA ALA A 198 -7.38 -10.71 2.06
C ALA A 198 -6.58 -12.02 2.12
N LEU A 199 -5.94 -12.30 3.27
CA LEU A 199 -5.24 -13.58 3.51
C LEU A 199 -6.20 -14.77 3.51
N GLN A 200 -7.41 -14.63 4.06
CA GLN A 200 -8.42 -15.70 4.03
C GLN A 200 -8.90 -15.98 2.60
N ILE A 201 -9.20 -14.93 1.82
CA ILE A 201 -9.58 -15.05 0.40
C ILE A 201 -8.48 -15.77 -0.38
N SER A 202 -7.23 -15.31 -0.23
CA SER A 202 -6.09 -15.93 -0.91
C SER A 202 -5.93 -17.42 -0.56
N LYS A 203 -6.13 -17.82 0.71
CA LYS A 203 -6.09 -19.23 1.11
C LYS A 203 -7.21 -20.07 0.50
N ILE A 204 -8.40 -19.51 0.32
CA ILE A 204 -9.52 -20.21 -0.32
C ILE A 204 -9.22 -20.38 -1.81
N GLU A 205 -8.75 -19.33 -2.47
CA GLU A 205 -8.39 -19.34 -3.89
C GLU A 205 -7.23 -20.31 -4.16
N ASP A 206 -6.18 -20.32 -3.33
CA ASP A 206 -5.06 -21.26 -3.42
C ASP A 206 -5.51 -22.71 -3.24
N LYS A 207 -6.43 -22.98 -2.30
CA LYS A 207 -7.00 -24.33 -2.10
C LYS A 207 -7.74 -24.80 -3.35
N ALA A 208 -8.52 -23.93 -3.98
CA ALA A 208 -9.31 -24.28 -5.16
C ALA A 208 -8.45 -24.68 -6.37
N ILE A 209 -7.26 -24.10 -6.50
CA ILE A 209 -6.35 -24.39 -7.61
C ILE A 209 -5.22 -25.38 -7.25
N SER A 210 -5.11 -25.77 -5.98
CA SER A 210 -4.00 -26.57 -5.43
C SER A 210 -3.80 -27.92 -6.12
N ALA A 211 -4.85 -28.48 -6.73
CA ALA A 211 -4.78 -29.72 -7.49
C ALA A 211 -3.89 -29.58 -8.75
N VAL A 212 -3.84 -28.40 -9.37
CA VAL A 212 -3.13 -28.17 -10.64
C VAL A 212 -1.91 -27.28 -10.45
N TYR A 213 -2.01 -26.27 -9.59
CA TYR A 213 -0.97 -25.27 -9.39
C TYR A 213 -0.34 -25.37 -7.99
N LEU A 214 0.90 -24.90 -7.90
CA LEU A 214 1.52 -24.55 -6.63
C LEU A 214 0.77 -23.37 -5.99
N THR A 215 0.74 -23.37 -4.65
CA THR A 215 0.27 -22.24 -3.83
C THR A 215 1.16 -21.01 -4.05
N ALA A 216 0.72 -19.85 -3.53
CA ALA A 216 1.45 -18.60 -3.73
C ALA A 216 2.84 -18.70 -3.12
N GLU A 217 2.88 -19.21 -1.89
CA GLU A 217 4.09 -19.41 -1.11
C GLU A 217 5.05 -20.41 -1.76
N GLU A 218 4.53 -21.54 -2.26
CA GLU A 218 5.36 -22.52 -3.00
C GLU A 218 5.93 -21.90 -4.29
N THR A 219 5.13 -21.12 -5.02
CA THR A 219 5.55 -20.44 -6.25
C THR A 219 6.65 -19.41 -5.97
N ASP A 220 6.44 -18.57 -4.95
CA ASP A 220 7.40 -17.54 -4.55
C ASP A 220 8.73 -18.16 -4.10
N ASN A 221 8.66 -19.25 -3.33
CA ASN A 221 9.85 -19.99 -2.91
C ASN A 221 10.61 -20.57 -4.10
N ARG A 222 9.91 -21.12 -5.10
CA ARG A 222 10.55 -21.64 -6.32
C ARG A 222 11.16 -20.50 -7.16
N LEU A 223 10.44 -19.39 -7.37
CA LEU A 223 10.97 -18.22 -8.06
C LEU A 223 12.21 -17.65 -7.36
N LYS A 224 12.20 -17.61 -6.02
CA LYS A 224 13.35 -17.14 -5.24
C LYS A 224 14.57 -18.03 -5.47
N LYS A 225 14.40 -19.36 -5.40
CA LYS A 225 15.49 -20.31 -5.68
C LYS A 225 16.09 -20.10 -7.07
N ILE A 226 15.24 -19.92 -8.10
CA ILE A 226 15.69 -19.67 -9.48
C ILE A 226 16.47 -18.35 -9.57
N LYS A 227 15.97 -17.28 -8.92
CA LYS A 227 16.66 -15.98 -8.89
C LYS A 227 18.01 -16.06 -8.18
N ASP A 228 18.09 -16.80 -7.07
CA ASP A 228 19.32 -17.01 -6.32
C ASP A 228 20.35 -17.83 -7.14
N GLU A 229 19.88 -18.82 -7.89
CA GLU A 229 20.69 -19.62 -8.82
C GLU A 229 21.25 -18.76 -9.97
N ILE A 230 20.39 -18.00 -10.67
CA ILE A 230 20.81 -17.07 -11.73
C ILE A 230 21.86 -16.07 -11.20
N THR A 231 21.60 -15.51 -10.02
CA THR A 231 22.53 -14.61 -9.34
C THR A 231 23.89 -15.27 -9.10
N SER A 232 23.88 -16.53 -8.64
CA SER A 232 25.11 -17.30 -8.41
C SER A 232 25.88 -17.53 -9.71
N LEU A 233 25.19 -17.93 -10.78
CA LEU A 233 25.79 -18.17 -12.09
C LEU A 233 26.38 -16.89 -12.71
N VAL A 234 25.69 -15.75 -12.59
CA VAL A 234 26.21 -14.46 -13.05
C VAL A 234 27.49 -14.08 -12.28
N LYS A 235 27.50 -14.27 -10.96
CA LYS A 235 28.70 -14.02 -10.13
C LYS A 235 29.86 -14.94 -10.50
N GLN A 236 29.57 -16.21 -10.77
CA GLN A 236 30.59 -17.17 -11.20
C GLN A 236 31.19 -16.79 -12.56
N ALA A 237 30.34 -16.53 -13.56
CA ALA A 237 30.79 -16.14 -14.90
C ALA A 237 31.62 -14.85 -14.88
N ALA A 238 31.22 -13.88 -14.06
CA ALA A 238 31.99 -12.64 -13.88
C ALA A 238 33.34 -12.88 -13.22
N LYS A 239 33.40 -13.75 -12.20
CA LYS A 239 34.66 -14.15 -11.56
C LYS A 239 35.61 -14.83 -12.55
N GLU A 240 35.10 -15.78 -13.33
CA GLU A 240 35.87 -16.48 -14.39
C GLU A 240 36.37 -15.50 -15.46
N SER A 241 35.56 -14.48 -15.79
CA SER A 241 35.90 -13.44 -16.75
C SER A 241 36.70 -12.27 -16.17
N LYS A 242 37.03 -12.29 -14.87
CA LYS A 242 37.69 -11.19 -14.14
C LYS A 242 36.96 -9.85 -14.26
N VAL A 243 35.63 -9.87 -14.29
CA VAL A 243 34.76 -8.68 -14.33
C VAL A 243 34.15 -8.46 -12.94
N ALA A 244 34.09 -7.20 -12.48
CA ALA A 244 33.40 -6.85 -11.25
C ALA A 244 31.87 -6.89 -11.43
N VAL A 245 31.15 -7.47 -10.48
CA VAL A 245 29.67 -7.55 -10.51
C VAL A 245 29.07 -6.42 -9.68
N VAL A 246 28.13 -5.70 -10.28
CA VAL A 246 27.21 -4.78 -9.59
C VAL A 246 25.80 -5.31 -9.85
N MET A 247 25.04 -5.61 -8.80
CA MET A 247 23.66 -6.11 -8.90
C MET A 247 22.65 -5.10 -8.35
#